data_AF-A0A914J1G0-F1
#
_entry.id   AF-A0A914J1G0-F1
#
_cell.length_a   1.000
_cell.length_b   1.000
_cell.length_c   1.000
_cell.angle_alpha   90.00
_cell.angle_beta   90.00
_cell.angle_gamma   90.00
#
_symmetry.space_group_name_H-M   'P 1'
#
loop_
_entity.id
_entity.type
_entity.pdbx_description
1 polymer ?
#
loop_
_entity_poly.entity_id
_entity_poly.type
_entity_poly.pdbx_seq_one_letter_code
_entity_poly.pdbx_strand_id
1 'polypeptide(L)'
;MLKFYFLLILAVIGSAKLVGEPSDLSEEVHESSDSQFYSYLADEALRRINFESADSHHWKLDKILKTSGQIVNGVKYELNFIAIKTECNKQVGSKLGFYLGIQKLVKSFWEAFVAAEQVLPT
;
A
#
# COMPACT_ATOMS: atom_id res chain seq x y z
N MET A 1 30.95 -39.94 31.40
CA MET A 1 30.21 -40.68 30.35
C MET A 1 29.15 -39.75 29.76
N LEU A 2 29.07 -39.71 28.42
CA LEU A 2 27.92 -39.29 27.62
C LEU A 2 27.43 -37.82 27.70
N LYS A 3 28.25 -36.91 27.18
CA LYS A 3 27.78 -35.68 26.51
C LYS A 3 27.36 -36.04 25.09
N PHE A 4 26.07 -36.28 24.81
CA PHE A 4 25.58 -36.51 23.43
C PHE A 4 24.15 -36.05 23.14
N TYR A 5 23.45 -35.38 24.06
CA TYR A 5 22.07 -34.91 23.83
C TYR A 5 21.95 -33.54 23.15
N PHE A 6 23.05 -32.86 22.82
CA PHE A 6 23.02 -31.49 22.29
C PHE A 6 23.34 -31.36 20.80
N LEU A 7 23.59 -32.47 20.09
CA LEU A 7 24.07 -32.45 18.69
C LEU A 7 23.38 -33.48 17.77
N LEU A 8 22.06 -33.64 17.89
CA LEU A 8 21.31 -34.50 16.97
C LEU A 8 19.90 -33.97 16.67
N ILE A 9 19.82 -32.76 16.09
CA ILE A 9 18.89 -32.49 14.97
C ILE A 9 19.60 -31.55 13.98
N LEU A 10 20.62 -32.08 13.31
CA LEU A 10 20.95 -31.63 11.96
C LEU A 10 20.15 -32.49 11.00
N ALA A 11 19.51 -31.83 10.03
CA ALA A 11 18.66 -32.34 8.95
C ALA A 11 17.16 -32.46 9.26
N VAL A 12 16.43 -31.36 9.05
CA VAL A 12 15.23 -31.44 8.20
C VAL A 12 15.63 -30.96 6.82
N ILE A 13 15.65 -31.91 5.89
CA ILE A 13 15.82 -31.72 4.46
C ILE A 13 14.45 -31.26 3.93
N GLY A 14 14.47 -30.19 3.13
CA GLY A 14 13.28 -29.59 2.52
C GLY A 14 13.02 -28.21 3.11
N SER A 15 12.80 -27.21 2.26
CA SER A 15 12.28 -25.89 2.65
C SER A 15 10.87 -26.08 3.21
N ALA A 16 10.74 -26.61 4.43
CA ALA A 16 9.49 -26.65 5.15
C ALA A 16 9.08 -25.19 5.32
N LYS A 17 8.06 -24.77 4.56
CA LYS A 17 7.48 -23.45 4.66
C LYS A 17 6.87 -23.38 6.06
N LEU A 18 7.55 -22.73 6.99
CA LEU A 18 7.09 -22.54 8.37
C LEU A 18 5.89 -21.59 8.30
N VAL A 19 4.71 -22.15 8.08
CA VAL A 19 3.44 -21.44 8.17
C VAL A 19 3.01 -21.55 9.63
N GLY A 20 3.14 -20.45 10.37
CA GLY A 20 2.63 -20.34 11.74
C GLY A 20 1.11 -20.27 11.76
N GLU A 21 0.51 -20.47 12.92
CA GLU A 21 -0.90 -20.15 13.14
C GLU A 21 -1.08 -18.61 13.22
N PRO A 22 -2.19 -18.04 12.72
CA PRO A 22 -2.44 -16.61 12.86
C PRO A 22 -2.56 -16.21 14.34
N SER A 23 -1.77 -15.23 14.78
CA SER A 23 -1.89 -14.62 16.09
C SER A 23 -2.83 -13.41 16.04
N ASP A 24 -3.69 -13.26 17.04
CA ASP A 24 -4.50 -12.06 17.21
C ASP A 24 -3.59 -10.90 17.66
N LEU A 25 -3.53 -9.84 16.85
CA LEU A 25 -2.71 -8.65 17.12
C LEU A 25 -3.58 -7.44 17.47
N SER A 26 -4.88 -7.67 17.72
CA SER A 26 -5.83 -6.58 17.99
C SER A 26 -5.54 -5.83 19.30
N GLU A 27 -4.88 -6.47 20.26
CA GLU A 27 -4.46 -5.82 21.51
C GLU A 27 -3.30 -4.82 21.29
N GLU A 28 -2.46 -5.03 20.29
CA GLU A 28 -1.35 -4.13 19.91
C GLU A 28 -1.85 -2.84 19.22
N VAL A 29 -3.07 -2.84 18.68
CA VAL A 29 -3.67 -1.69 17.97
C VAL A 29 -3.85 -0.47 18.90
N HIS A 30 -3.83 -0.68 20.22
CA HIS A 30 -3.90 0.40 21.22
C HIS A 30 -2.55 1.06 21.52
N GLU A 31 -1.43 0.55 21.00
CA GLU A 31 -0.13 1.20 21.07
C GLU A 31 0.08 2.14 19.87
N SER A 32 0.51 3.37 20.13
CA SER A 32 0.47 4.46 19.12
C SER A 32 1.33 4.18 17.88
N SER A 33 2.45 3.49 18.06
CA SER A 33 3.37 3.03 17.01
C SER A 33 2.69 2.04 16.06
N ASP A 34 2.06 1.03 16.63
CA ASP A 34 1.54 -0.11 15.88
C ASP A 34 0.20 0.24 15.23
N SER A 35 -0.57 1.13 15.89
CA SER A 35 -1.74 1.79 15.31
C SER A 35 -1.42 2.48 13.99
N GLN A 36 -0.30 3.22 13.90
CA GLN A 36 0.12 3.89 12.67
C GLN A 36 0.50 2.90 11.57
N PHE A 37 1.15 1.79 11.94
CA PHE A 37 1.52 0.73 11.01
C PHE A 37 0.28 0.04 10.41
N TYR A 38 -0.70 -0.32 11.24
CA TYR A 38 -1.94 -0.96 10.75
C TYR A 38 -2.79 0.00 9.91
N SER A 39 -2.82 1.30 10.24
CA SER A 39 -3.45 2.32 9.40
C SER A 39 -2.80 2.38 8.01
N TYR A 40 -1.47 2.37 7.95
CA TYR A 40 -0.74 2.38 6.68
C TYR A 40 -1.09 1.16 5.80
N LEU A 41 -1.16 -0.04 6.40
CA LEU A 41 -1.54 -1.24 5.67
C LEU A 41 -2.99 -1.18 5.15
N ALA A 42 -3.92 -0.67 5.96
CA ALA A 42 -5.30 -0.48 5.55
C ALA A 42 -5.43 0.56 4.44
N ASP A 43 -4.65 1.63 4.48
CA ASP A 43 -4.60 2.65 3.42
C ASP A 43 -4.06 2.08 2.10
N GLU A 44 -3.03 1.22 2.12
CA GLU A 44 -2.54 0.57 0.89
C GLU A 44 -3.56 -0.43 0.33
N ALA A 45 -4.27 -1.16 1.19
CA ALA A 45 -5.39 -2.01 0.77
C ALA A 45 -6.50 -1.17 0.10
N LEU A 46 -6.87 -0.04 0.71
CA LEU A 46 -7.85 0.89 0.15
C LEU A 46 -7.36 1.55 -1.14
N ARG A 47 -6.06 1.81 -1.29
CA ARG A 47 -5.48 2.31 -2.54
C ARG A 47 -5.75 1.35 -3.70
N ARG A 48 -5.54 0.05 -3.48
CA ARG A 48 -5.85 -1.00 -4.46
C ARG A 48 -7.35 -1.10 -4.72
N ILE A 49 -8.18 -1.13 -3.67
CA ILE A 49 -9.65 -1.15 -3.82
C ILE A 49 -10.13 0.05 -4.63
N ASN A 50 -9.60 1.24 -4.37
CA ASN A 50 -9.95 2.46 -5.10
C ASN A 50 -9.50 2.43 -6.56
N PHE A 51 -8.41 1.73 -6.87
CA PHE A 51 -7.93 1.57 -8.23
C PHE A 51 -8.73 0.52 -9.01
N GLU A 52 -9.03 -0.62 -8.39
CA GLU A 52 -9.61 -1.79 -9.06
C GLU A 52 -11.15 -1.81 -9.03
N SER A 53 -11.78 -1.16 -8.04
CA SER A 53 -13.25 -1.16 -7.94
C SER A 53 -13.91 -0.28 -9.00
N ALA A 54 -15.04 -0.76 -9.52
CA ALA A 54 -15.90 -0.02 -10.45
C ALA A 54 -16.73 1.10 -9.78
N ASP A 55 -16.56 1.33 -8.47
CA ASP A 55 -17.25 2.44 -7.79
C ASP A 55 -16.76 3.79 -8.37
N SER A 56 -17.70 4.71 -8.58
CA SER A 56 -17.44 6.06 -9.05
C SER A 56 -16.77 6.94 -8.00
N HIS A 57 -16.78 6.57 -6.72
CA HIS A 57 -16.17 7.34 -5.64
C HIS A 57 -15.04 6.59 -4.92
N HIS A 58 -14.17 7.35 -4.28
CA HIS A 58 -13.13 6.81 -3.42
C HIS A 58 -13.69 6.35 -2.06
N TRP A 59 -13.05 5.33 -1.51
CA TRP A 59 -13.23 4.83 -0.15
C TRP A 59 -12.07 5.31 0.73
N LYS A 60 -12.38 5.62 1.99
CA LYS A 60 -11.40 6.03 3.01
C LYS A 60 -11.56 5.18 4.25
N LEU A 61 -10.46 4.96 4.97
CA LEU A 61 -10.45 4.28 6.26
C LEU A 61 -11.25 5.09 7.30
N ASP A 62 -12.18 4.41 7.98
CA ASP A 62 -12.88 4.93 9.15
C ASP A 62 -12.21 4.43 10.44
N LYS A 63 -12.17 3.11 10.61
CA LYS A 63 -11.52 2.46 11.77
C LYS A 63 -11.11 1.03 11.48
N ILE A 64 -10.12 0.56 12.21
CA ILE A 64 -9.68 -0.83 12.22
C ILE A 64 -10.37 -1.55 13.38
N LEU A 65 -10.96 -2.71 13.09
CA LEU A 65 -11.70 -3.52 14.06
C LEU A 65 -10.86 -4.65 14.64
N LYS A 66 -10.06 -5.31 13.79
CA LYS A 66 -9.23 -6.45 14.18
C LYS A 66 -8.01 -6.58 13.28
N THR A 67 -6.92 -7.04 13.86
CA THR A 67 -5.67 -7.35 13.16
C THR A 67 -5.21 -8.75 13.54
N SER A 68 -4.62 -9.46 12.59
CA SER A 68 -3.93 -10.71 12.87
C SER A 68 -2.69 -10.84 12.00
N GLY A 69 -1.67 -11.52 12.50
CA GLY A 69 -0.41 -11.75 11.81
C GLY A 69 -0.13 -13.23 11.69
N GLN A 70 0.36 -13.66 10.53
CA GLN A 70 0.76 -15.04 10.31
C GLN A 70 2.14 -15.08 9.69
N ILE A 71 3.07 -15.77 10.35
CA ILE A 71 4.39 -16.04 9.77
C ILE A 71 4.24 -17.06 8.64
N VAL A 72 4.74 -16.69 7.47
CA VAL A 72 4.80 -17.51 6.25
C VAL A 72 6.18 -17.31 5.62
N ASN A 73 6.30 -17.29 4.29
CA ASN A 73 7.51 -16.77 3.63
C ASN A 73 7.51 -15.22 3.63
N GLY A 74 7.52 -14.64 4.83
CA GLY A 74 7.18 -13.25 5.13
C GLY A 74 6.16 -13.18 6.28
N VAL A 75 5.53 -12.03 6.48
CA VAL A 75 4.42 -11.89 7.43
C VAL A 75 3.15 -11.55 6.65
N LYS A 76 2.11 -12.37 6.79
CA LYS A 76 0.77 -12.07 6.28
C LYS A 76 0.01 -11.33 7.37
N TYR A 77 -0.35 -10.08 7.09
CA TYR A 77 -1.26 -9.32 7.94
C TYR A 77 -2.67 -9.41 7.39
N GLU A 78 -3.64 -9.69 8.27
CA GLU A 78 -5.05 -9.70 7.95
C GLU A 78 -5.75 -8.64 8.79
N LEU A 79 -6.35 -7.68 8.09
CA LEU A 79 -6.97 -6.48 8.66
C LEU A 79 -8.47 -6.55 8.42
N ASN A 80 -9.24 -6.43 9.50
CA ASN A 80 -10.67 -6.23 9.43
C ASN A 80 -10.96 -4.77 9.78
N PHE A 81 -11.45 -3.99 8.83
CA PHE A 81 -11.63 -2.54 8.96
C PHE A 81 -12.92 -2.06 8.32
N ILE A 82 -13.40 -0.90 8.78
CA ILE A 82 -14.52 -0.20 8.18
C ILE A 82 -13.98 0.87 7.24
N ALA A 83 -14.50 0.88 6.03
CA ALA A 83 -14.24 1.92 5.04
C ALA A 83 -15.53 2.69 4.75
N ILE A 84 -15.41 4.01 4.67
CA ILE A 84 -16.51 4.90 4.32
C ILE A 84 -16.35 5.40 2.89
N LYS A 85 -17.46 5.44 2.16
CA LYS A 85 -17.52 6.04 0.84
C LYS A 85 -17.40 7.56 0.98
N THR A 86 -16.49 8.15 0.21
CA THR A 86 -16.29 9.60 0.17
C THR A 86 -17.12 10.24 -0.93
N GLU A 87 -17.27 11.55 -0.88
CA GLU A 87 -17.86 12.35 -1.96
C GLU A 87 -16.87 12.59 -3.12
N CYS A 88 -15.62 12.11 -3.00
CA CYS A 88 -14.60 12.28 -4.03
C CYS A 88 -14.85 11.32 -5.20
N ASN A 89 -15.27 11.87 -6.34
CA ASN A 89 -15.48 11.11 -7.58
C ASN A 89 -14.13 10.83 -8.29
N LYS A 90 -13.86 9.56 -8.61
CA LYS A 90 -12.63 9.09 -9.28
C LYS A 90 -12.43 9.75 -10.66
N GLN A 91 -13.53 10.01 -11.37
CA GLN A 91 -13.48 10.59 -12.71
C GLN A 91 -13.05 12.06 -12.68
N VAL A 92 -13.47 12.82 -11.67
CA VAL A 92 -13.10 14.24 -11.53
C VAL A 92 -11.60 14.38 -11.31
N GLY A 93 -11.00 13.53 -10.48
CA GLY A 93 -9.53 13.48 -10.27
C GLY A 93 -8.77 13.07 -11.54
N SER A 94 -9.28 12.09 -12.29
CA SER A 94 -8.65 11.66 -13.56
C SER A 94 -8.70 12.75 -14.64
N LYS A 95 -9.82 13.48 -14.73
CA LYS A 95 -9.99 14.57 -15.70
C LYS A 95 -9.07 15.74 -15.37
N LEU A 96 -8.97 16.10 -14.08
CA LEU A 96 -8.05 17.11 -13.60
C LEU A 96 -6.59 16.70 -13.84
N GLY A 97 -6.20 15.45 -13.57
CA GLY A 97 -4.87 14.92 -13.87
C GLY A 97 -4.52 14.96 -15.36
N PHE A 98 -5.48 14.63 -16.23
CA PHE A 98 -5.34 14.76 -17.68
C PHE A 98 -5.16 16.23 -18.11
N TYR A 99 -5.96 17.16 -17.58
CA TYR A 99 -5.80 18.59 -17.85
C TYR A 99 -4.46 19.13 -17.36
N LEU A 100 -4.01 18.75 -16.17
CA LEU A 100 -2.67 19.11 -15.66
C LEU A 100 -1.55 18.55 -16.54
N GLY A 101 -1.71 17.32 -17.05
CA GLY A 101 -0.79 16.72 -18.01
C GLY A 101 -0.70 17.52 -19.31
N ILE A 102 -1.85 17.88 -19.89
CA ILE A 102 -1.91 18.73 -21.09
C ILE A 102 -1.33 20.11 -20.81
N GLN A 103 -1.65 20.74 -19.68
CA GLN A 103 -1.10 22.06 -19.34
C GLN A 103 0.42 22.04 -19.21
N LYS A 104 1.00 20.98 -18.63
CA LYS A 104 2.46 20.80 -18.59
C LYS A 104 3.05 20.65 -19.99
N LEU A 105 2.42 19.86 -20.87
CA LEU A 105 2.85 19.71 -22.26
C LEU A 105 2.77 21.03 -23.02
N VAL A 106 1.65 21.74 -22.93
CA VAL A 106 1.45 23.05 -23.57
C VAL A 106 2.48 24.06 -23.05
N LYS A 107 2.77 24.08 -21.74
CA LYS A 107 3.81 24.94 -21.16
C LYS A 107 5.19 24.62 -21.72
N SER A 108 5.55 23.33 -21.77
CA SER A 108 6.84 22.91 -22.33
C SER A 108 6.98 23.25 -23.82
N PHE A 109 5.88 23.11 -24.58
CA PHE A 109 5.85 23.48 -25.98
C PHE A 109 5.96 25.00 -26.17
N TRP A 110 5.27 25.78 -25.35
CA TRP A 110 5.35 27.24 -25.35
C TRP A 110 6.76 27.72 -25.02
N GLU A 111 7.41 27.15 -24.00
CA GLU A 111 8.79 27.47 -23.65
C GLU A 111 9.76 27.12 -24.79
N ALA A 112 9.57 25.98 -25.44
CA ALA A 112 10.35 25.59 -26.62
C ALA A 112 10.11 26.51 -27.84
N PHE A 113 8.86 26.93 -28.06
CA PHE A 113 8.48 27.85 -29.12
C PHE A 113 9.07 29.25 -28.90
N VAL A 114 8.92 29.79 -27.69
CA VAL A 114 9.55 31.08 -27.30
C VAL A 114 11.06 31.00 -27.44
N ALA A 115 11.70 29.89 -27.05
CA ALA A 115 13.13 29.69 -27.22
C ALA A 115 13.55 29.63 -28.70
N ALA A 116 12.72 29.04 -29.57
CA ALA A 116 12.98 28.98 -31.00
C ALA A 116 12.81 30.34 -31.71
N GLU A 117 11.88 31.18 -31.24
CA GLU A 117 11.60 32.48 -31.84
C GLU A 117 12.68 33.53 -31.52
N GLN A 118 13.40 33.38 -30.40
CA GLN A 118 14.55 34.25 -30.07
C GLN A 118 15.83 33.94 -30.86
N VAL A 119 15.82 32.91 -31.71
CA VAL A 119 16.99 32.48 -32.51
C VAL A 119 16.87 32.90 -33.99
N LEU A 120 15.80 33.57 -34.40
CA LEU A 120 15.68 34.15 -35.75
C LEU A 120 16.38 35.53 -35.78
N PRO A 121 17.51 35.71 -36.49
CA PRO A 121 18.04 37.04 -36.73
C PRO A 121 17.11 37.81 -37.68
N THR A 122 16.89 39.08 -37.37
CA THR A 122 16.28 40.09 -38.25
C THR A 122 17.23 40.48 -39.37
#